data_AF-A0A957Q8L6-F1
#
_entry.id   AF-A0A957Q8L6-F1
#
_cell.length_a   1.000
_cell.length_b   1.000
_cell.length_c   1.000
_cell.angle_alpha   90.00
_cell.angle_beta   90.00
_cell.angle_gamma   90.00
#
_symmetry.space_group_name_H-M   'P 1'
#
loop_
_entity.id
_entity.type
_entity.pdbx_description
1 polymer ?
#
loop_
_entity_poly.entity_id
_entity_poly.type
_entity_poly.pdbx_seq_one_letter_code
_entity_poly.pdbx_strand_id
1 'polypeptide(L)'
;MAQRTMDKRMMNPTGDSVHTLEDPPIAKALFGATQWAWLWLILRLYVGYEWLMAGWGKVTSPAWTGGQAGTALSGFVNGALAKTAGDHPDVQGWYAWFLQHLVLPYAGAWSFFVAWGEVLVGVALILGI
;
A
#
# COMPACT_ATOMS: atom_id res chain seq x y z
N MET A 1 67.14 12.81 15.91
CA MET A 1 65.98 12.25 16.62
C MET A 1 65.32 13.37 17.42
N ALA A 2 64.23 13.95 16.92
CA ALA A 2 63.29 14.74 17.71
C ALA A 2 61.92 14.65 17.03
N GLN A 3 60.91 14.35 17.85
CA GLN A 3 59.53 13.98 17.57
C GLN A 3 58.88 14.78 16.42
N ARG A 4 58.26 14.11 15.44
CA ARG A 4 56.87 13.61 15.49
C ARG A 4 55.86 14.69 15.89
N THR A 5 54.93 14.93 14.95
CA THR A 5 53.50 15.16 15.20
C THR A 5 53.06 16.47 15.84
N MET A 6 53.15 17.55 15.09
CA MET A 6 52.11 18.60 15.06
C MET A 6 51.77 18.75 13.58
N ASP A 7 50.62 18.37 13.06
CA ASP A 7 49.30 18.82 13.47
C ASP A 7 48.27 17.91 12.78
N LYS A 8 47.76 16.91 13.49
CA LYS A 8 46.59 16.12 13.07
C LYS A 8 45.35 16.50 13.89
N ARG A 9 45.41 17.59 14.67
CA ARG A 9 44.31 17.99 15.56
C ARG A 9 43.42 19.08 14.97
N MET A 10 43.77 19.64 13.81
CA MET A 10 42.99 20.71 13.17
C MET A 10 42.08 20.22 12.02
N MET A 11 41.95 18.91 11.81
CA MET A 11 41.07 18.36 10.78
C MET A 11 40.14 17.31 11.39
N ASN A 12 39.13 17.76 12.12
CA ASN A 12 37.89 16.99 12.26
C ASN A 12 36.73 17.77 11.61
N PRO A 13 36.63 17.78 10.27
CA PRO A 13 35.55 18.46 9.57
C PRO A 13 34.35 17.52 9.53
N THR A 14 33.71 17.30 10.67
CA THR A 14 32.33 16.81 10.84
C THR A 14 32.15 16.39 12.29
N GLY A 15 31.99 17.39 13.15
CA GLY A 15 31.15 17.24 14.34
C GLY A 15 29.68 17.38 13.94
N ASP A 16 29.24 16.70 12.87
CA ASP A 16 27.82 16.51 12.66
C ASP A 16 27.42 15.57 13.79
N SER A 17 26.84 16.13 14.85
CA SER A 17 26.16 15.38 15.88
C SER A 17 25.06 14.60 15.18
N VAL A 18 25.38 13.38 14.76
CA VAL A 18 24.42 12.39 14.31
C VAL A 18 23.52 12.16 15.51
N HIS A 19 22.44 12.93 15.57
CA HIS A 19 21.36 12.73 16.51
C HIS A 19 20.67 11.44 16.08
N THR A 20 21.22 10.32 16.54
CA THR A 20 20.54 9.04 16.48
C THR A 20 19.27 9.21 17.31
N LEU A 21 18.15 9.44 16.62
CA LEU A 21 16.85 9.55 17.25
C LEU A 21 16.54 8.19 17.84
N GLU A 22 16.62 8.10 19.17
CA GLU A 22 16.39 6.86 19.88
C GLU A 22 14.89 6.56 19.87
N ASP A 23 14.49 5.47 19.20
CA ASP A 23 13.07 5.16 19.03
C ASP A 23 12.37 5.02 20.38
N PRO A 24 11.13 5.56 20.50
CA PRO A 24 10.37 5.49 21.74
C PRO A 24 10.16 4.02 22.15
N PRO A 25 10.22 3.72 23.46
CA PRO A 25 10.17 2.33 23.98
C PRO A 25 8.90 1.58 23.57
N ILE A 26 7.81 2.30 23.29
CA ILE A 26 6.56 1.74 22.76
C ILE A 26 6.71 1.20 21.33
N ALA A 27 7.47 1.87 20.46
CA ALA A 27 7.69 1.40 19.09
C ALA A 27 8.57 0.14 19.10
N LYS A 28 9.61 0.11 19.95
CA LYS A 28 10.45 -1.08 20.16
C LYS A 28 9.64 -2.26 20.71
N ALA A 29 8.72 -2.00 21.63
CA ALA A 29 7.84 -3.03 22.17
C ALA A 29 6.86 -3.55 21.11
N LEU A 30 6.15 -2.68 20.39
CA LEU A 30 5.06 -3.05 19.48
C LEU A 30 5.53 -3.73 18.17
N PHE A 31 6.69 -3.32 17.65
CA PHE A 31 7.22 -3.80 16.37
C PHE A 31 8.46 -4.69 16.51
N GLY A 32 9.15 -4.65 17.65
CA GLY A 32 10.40 -5.39 17.87
C GLY A 32 10.28 -6.62 18.77
N ALA A 33 9.21 -6.75 19.58
CA ALA A 33 9.08 -7.86 20.52
C ALA A 33 8.15 -8.97 19.99
N THR A 34 8.67 -10.19 19.91
CA THR A 34 7.97 -11.41 19.44
C THR A 34 6.64 -11.68 20.16
N GLN A 35 6.49 -11.20 21.39
CA GLN A 35 5.25 -11.30 22.18
C GLN A 35 4.03 -10.66 21.50
N TRP A 36 4.21 -9.61 20.70
CA TRP A 36 3.12 -8.97 19.96
C TRP A 36 2.84 -9.61 18.59
N ALA A 37 3.67 -10.56 18.17
CA ALA A 37 3.50 -11.24 16.88
C ALA A 37 2.14 -11.96 16.79
N TRP A 38 1.61 -12.46 17.91
CA TRP A 38 0.30 -13.11 17.95
C TRP A 38 -0.86 -12.15 17.67
N LEU A 39 -0.77 -10.90 18.13
CA LEU A 39 -1.77 -9.87 17.82
C LEU A 39 -1.74 -9.53 16.33
N TRP A 40 -0.54 -9.35 15.78
CA TRP A 40 -0.36 -9.13 14.33
C TRP A 40 -0.81 -10.34 13.50
N LEU A 41 -0.63 -11.56 13.99
CA LEU A 41 -1.11 -12.78 13.34
C LEU A 41 -2.64 -12.81 13.26
N ILE A 42 -3.34 -12.53 14.37
CA ILE A 42 -4.81 -12.48 14.37
C ILE A 42 -5.30 -11.38 13.42
N LEU A 43 -4.70 -10.19 13.48
CA LEU A 43 -5.06 -9.09 12.58
C LEU A 43 -4.86 -9.49 11.12
N ARG A 44 -3.71 -10.08 10.77
CA ARG A 44 -3.41 -10.56 9.41
C ARG A 44 -4.40 -11.61 8.93
N LEU A 45 -4.77 -12.57 9.77
CA LEU A 45 -5.74 -13.60 9.41
C LEU A 45 -7.13 -13.00 9.19
N TYR A 46 -7.56 -12.07 10.05
CA TYR A 46 -8.86 -11.41 9.92
C TYR A 46 -8.94 -10.55 8.65
N VAL A 47 -7.97 -9.65 8.47
CA VAL A 47 -7.84 -8.78 7.31
C VAL A 47 -7.71 -9.62 6.04
N GLY A 48 -6.85 -10.63 6.03
CA GLY A 48 -6.66 -11.53 4.90
C GLY A 48 -7.94 -12.30 4.54
N TYR A 49 -8.69 -12.76 5.54
CA TYR A 49 -9.98 -13.42 5.33
C TYR A 49 -11.02 -12.48 4.70
N GLU A 50 -11.17 -11.26 5.20
CA GLU A 50 -12.07 -10.25 4.63
C GLU A 50 -11.71 -9.95 3.16
N TRP A 51 -10.41 -9.76 2.86
CA TRP A 51 -9.93 -9.56 1.49
C TRP A 51 -10.22 -10.75 0.58
N LEU A 52 -10.00 -11.97 1.08
CA LEU A 52 -10.26 -13.19 0.32
C LEU A 52 -11.75 -13.35 0.02
N MET A 53 -12.63 -13.13 1.00
CA MET A 53 -14.08 -13.23 0.82
C MET A 53 -14.62 -12.14 -0.11
N ALA A 54 -14.13 -10.91 0.02
CA ALA A 54 -14.49 -9.81 -0.88
C ALA A 54 -14.05 -10.09 -2.33
N GLY A 55 -12.80 -10.54 -2.51
CA GLY A 55 -12.26 -10.93 -3.81
C GLY A 55 -13.01 -12.13 -4.41
N TRP A 56 -13.33 -13.15 -3.61
CA TRP A 56 -14.10 -14.31 -4.05
C TRP A 56 -15.49 -13.93 -4.55
N GLY A 57 -16.16 -13.01 -3.85
CA GLY A 57 -17.44 -12.45 -4.28
C GLY A 57 -17.36 -11.71 -5.62
N LYS A 58 -16.22 -11.10 -5.92
CA LYS A 58 -15.99 -10.46 -7.23
C LYS A 58 -15.62 -11.46 -8.32
N VAL A 59 -14.74 -12.42 -8.04
CA VAL A 59 -14.33 -13.44 -9.01
C VAL A 59 -15.49 -14.34 -9.44
N THR A 60 -16.48 -14.55 -8.57
CA THR A 60 -17.69 -15.31 -8.90
C THR A 60 -18.80 -14.46 -9.56
N SER A 61 -18.63 -13.14 -9.62
CA SER A 61 -19.61 -12.23 -10.19
C SER A 61 -19.41 -12.05 -11.71
N PRO A 62 -20.46 -12.28 -12.53
CA PRO A 62 -20.37 -12.07 -13.98
C PRO A 62 -20.02 -10.62 -14.40
N ALA A 63 -20.28 -9.65 -13.53
CA ALA A 63 -20.02 -8.23 -13.75
C ALA A 63 -18.54 -7.83 -13.55
N TRP A 64 -17.75 -8.70 -12.92
CA TRP A 64 -16.33 -8.49 -12.64
C TRP A 64 -15.42 -9.37 -13.51
N THR A 65 -15.75 -10.65 -13.66
CA THR A 65 -14.91 -11.64 -14.38
C THR A 65 -15.67 -12.44 -15.44
N GLY A 66 -16.98 -12.25 -15.58
CA GLY A 66 -17.80 -12.98 -16.56
C GLY A 66 -18.01 -12.24 -17.88
N GLY A 67 -19.07 -12.61 -18.60
CA GLY A 67 -19.40 -12.02 -19.91
C GLY A 67 -19.72 -10.51 -19.89
N GLN A 68 -19.85 -9.90 -18.71
CA GLN A 68 -20.02 -8.46 -18.52
C GLN A 68 -18.87 -7.84 -17.69
N ALA A 69 -17.70 -8.48 -17.69
CA ALA A 69 -16.51 -8.00 -16.98
C ALA A 69 -16.21 -6.53 -17.30
N GLY A 70 -15.99 -5.73 -16.26
CA GLY A 70 -15.73 -4.29 -16.38
C GLY A 70 -16.99 -3.41 -16.29
N THR A 71 -18.20 -3.98 -16.23
CA THR A 71 -19.42 -3.18 -16.01
C THR A 71 -19.47 -2.62 -14.58
N ALA A 72 -19.12 -3.45 -13.58
CA ALA A 72 -19.00 -2.99 -12.20
C ALA A 72 -17.87 -1.96 -12.03
N LEU A 73 -16.73 -2.18 -12.69
CA LEU A 73 -15.59 -1.28 -12.63
C LEU A 73 -15.88 0.06 -13.32
N SER A 74 -16.50 0.05 -14.49
CA SER A 74 -16.87 1.29 -15.20
C SER A 74 -17.90 2.09 -14.40
N GLY A 75 -18.87 1.44 -13.74
CA GLY A 75 -19.78 2.09 -12.79
C GLY A 75 -19.05 2.76 -11.62
N PHE A 76 -18.07 2.06 -11.03
CA PHE A 76 -17.23 2.60 -9.95
C PHE A 76 -16.39 3.80 -10.42
N VAL A 77 -15.76 3.68 -11.59
CA VAL A 77 -14.95 4.74 -12.20
C VAL A 77 -15.79 5.97 -12.52
N ASN A 78 -16.97 5.80 -13.09
CA ASN A 78 -17.89 6.91 -13.36
C ASN A 78 -18.35 7.61 -12.07
N GLY A 79 -18.58 6.84 -10.99
CA GLY A 79 -18.83 7.40 -9.66
C GLY A 79 -17.64 8.20 -9.12
N ALA A 80 -16.41 7.73 -9.33
CA ALA A 80 -15.20 8.44 -8.94
C ALA A 80 -15.00 9.74 -9.75
N LEU A 81 -15.28 9.71 -11.06
CA LEU A 81 -15.25 10.90 -11.93
C LEU A 81 -16.33 11.91 -11.54
N ALA A 82 -17.49 11.48 -11.05
CA ALA A 82 -18.50 12.42 -10.53
C ALA A 82 -17.97 13.20 -9.30
N LYS A 83 -17.05 12.62 -8.53
CA LYS A 83 -16.40 13.25 -7.38
C LYS A 83 -15.16 14.10 -7.73
N THR A 84 -14.76 14.14 -9.01
CA THR A 84 -13.74 15.08 -9.47
C THR A 84 -14.29 16.48 -9.74
N ALA A 85 -15.62 16.65 -9.70
CA ALA A 85 -16.30 17.91 -9.98
C ALA A 85 -16.74 18.62 -8.68
N GLY A 86 -16.58 19.95 -8.62
CA GLY A 86 -16.96 20.79 -7.47
C GLY A 86 -15.80 21.66 -6.95
N ASP A 87 -16.10 22.53 -5.98
CA ASP A 87 -15.13 23.49 -5.39
C ASP A 87 -14.01 22.81 -4.56
N HIS A 88 -14.24 21.57 -4.12
CA HIS A 88 -13.24 20.73 -3.45
C HIS A 88 -13.27 19.31 -4.06
N PRO A 89 -12.50 19.06 -5.13
CA PRO A 89 -12.48 17.74 -5.74
C PRO A 89 -11.81 16.72 -4.82
N ASP A 90 -12.55 15.69 -4.41
CA ASP A 90 -12.04 14.53 -3.66
C ASP A 90 -11.02 13.72 -4.47
N VAL A 91 -11.03 13.92 -5.80
CA VAL A 91 -10.23 13.17 -6.76
C VAL A 91 -9.47 14.15 -7.66
N GLN A 92 -8.14 14.04 -7.66
CA GLN A 92 -7.28 14.92 -8.45
C GLN A 92 -7.47 14.68 -9.97
N GLY A 93 -7.41 15.76 -10.76
CA GLY A 93 -7.65 15.70 -12.20
C GLY A 93 -6.72 14.78 -12.99
N TRP A 94 -5.48 14.58 -12.54
CA TRP A 94 -4.56 13.61 -13.17
C TRP A 94 -5.06 12.16 -13.00
N TYR A 95 -5.69 11.85 -11.88
CA TYR A 95 -6.27 10.53 -11.62
C TYR A 95 -7.53 10.33 -12.47
N ALA A 96 -8.34 11.38 -12.64
CA ALA A 96 -9.46 11.37 -13.58
C ALA A 96 -9.00 11.03 -15.01
N TRP A 97 -7.90 11.64 -15.46
CA TRP A 97 -7.31 11.35 -16.77
C TRP A 97 -6.85 9.89 -16.89
N PHE A 98 -6.17 9.35 -15.87
CA PHE A 98 -5.75 7.95 -15.80
C PHE A 98 -6.95 7.00 -15.92
N LEU A 99 -8.01 7.27 -15.15
CA LEU A 99 -9.22 6.46 -15.17
C LEU A 99 -9.89 6.45 -16.55
N GLN A 100 -9.98 7.62 -17.20
CA GLN A 100 -10.61 7.75 -18.51
C GLN A 100 -9.82 7.11 -19.65
N HIS A 101 -8.49 7.24 -19.65
CA HIS A 101 -7.67 6.84 -20.81
C HIS A 101 -7.04 5.46 -20.65
N LEU A 102 -6.82 4.98 -19.42
CA LEU A 102 -6.15 3.71 -19.17
C LEU A 102 -7.07 2.66 -18.55
N VAL A 103 -8.02 3.07 -17.71
CA VAL A 103 -8.91 2.12 -17.01
C VAL A 103 -10.18 1.83 -17.79
N LEU A 104 -10.92 2.85 -18.25
CA LEU A 104 -12.18 2.65 -18.98
C LEU A 104 -12.04 1.82 -20.27
N PRO A 105 -11.04 2.05 -21.15
CA PRO A 105 -10.93 1.30 -22.41
C PRO A 105 -10.62 -0.18 -22.19
N TYR A 106 -9.97 -0.52 -21.08
CA TYR A 106 -9.57 -1.88 -20.73
C TYR A 106 -10.27 -2.37 -19.46
N ALA A 107 -11.47 -1.86 -19.16
CA ALA A 107 -12.15 -2.09 -17.89
C ALA A 107 -12.37 -3.56 -17.58
N GLY A 108 -12.59 -4.41 -18.59
CA GLY A 108 -12.70 -5.86 -18.39
C GLY A 108 -11.41 -6.49 -17.84
N ALA A 109 -10.25 -6.16 -18.42
CA ALA A 109 -8.96 -6.67 -17.95
C ALA A 109 -8.62 -6.13 -16.56
N TRP A 110 -8.84 -4.83 -16.32
CA TRP A 110 -8.65 -4.23 -14.99
C TRP A 110 -9.59 -4.83 -13.94
N SER A 111 -10.82 -5.15 -14.30
CA SER A 111 -11.77 -5.79 -13.39
C SER A 111 -11.30 -7.19 -12.99
N PHE A 112 -10.71 -7.94 -13.93
CA PHE A 112 -10.02 -9.20 -13.63
C PHE A 112 -8.84 -9.00 -12.68
N PHE A 113 -7.94 -8.06 -12.97
CA PHE A 113 -6.78 -7.78 -12.11
C PHE A 113 -7.18 -7.38 -10.69
N VAL A 114 -8.22 -6.56 -10.54
CA VAL A 114 -8.72 -6.15 -9.22
C VAL A 114 -9.34 -7.34 -8.48
N ALA A 115 -10.20 -8.13 -9.14
CA ALA A 115 -10.86 -9.27 -8.51
C ALA A 115 -9.84 -10.33 -8.04
N TRP A 116 -8.90 -10.70 -8.91
CA TRP A 116 -7.83 -11.64 -8.55
C TRP A 116 -6.80 -11.04 -7.60
N GLY A 117 -6.51 -9.75 -7.72
CA GLY A 117 -5.62 -9.03 -6.81
C GLY A 117 -6.11 -9.07 -5.37
N GLU A 118 -7.41 -8.87 -5.14
CA GLU A 118 -8.00 -8.97 -3.80
C GLU A 118 -7.88 -10.39 -3.21
N VAL A 119 -8.12 -11.42 -4.02
CA VAL A 119 -7.93 -12.82 -3.59
C VAL A 119 -6.46 -13.10 -3.27
N LEU A 120 -5.53 -12.69 -4.14
CA LEU A 120 -4.10 -12.92 -3.96
C LEU A 120 -3.55 -12.16 -2.74
N VAL A 121 -4.00 -10.92 -2.50
CA VAL A 121 -3.66 -10.16 -1.30
C VAL A 121 -4.21 -10.85 -0.06
N GLY A 122 -5.46 -11.32 -0.09
CA GLY A 122 -6.05 -12.09 1.02
C GLY A 122 -5.24 -13.35 1.35
N VAL A 123 -4.84 -14.12 0.32
CA VAL A 123 -3.98 -15.29 0.47
C VAL A 123 -2.59 -14.91 1.00
N ALA A 124 -1.96 -13.86 0.46
CA ALA A 124 -0.64 -13.40 0.91
C ALA A 124 -0.66 -12.98 2.39
N LEU A 125 -1.70 -12.26 2.82
CA LEU A 125 -1.88 -11.85 4.22
C LEU A 125 -2.06 -13.05 5.16
N ILE A 126 -2.83 -14.05 4.74
CA ILE A 126 -3.02 -15.29 5.51
C ILE A 126 -1.73 -16.10 5.61
N LEU A 127 -1.00 -16.23 4.49
CA LEU A 127 0.29 -16.93 4.45
C LEU A 127 1.42 -16.13 5.13
N GLY A 128 1.23 -14.83 5.34
CA GLY A 128 2.18 -13.95 6.00
C GLY A 128 3.39 -13.55 5.15
N ILE A 129 3.22 -13.54 3.81
CA ILE A 129 4.25 -13.19 2.81
C ILE A 129 4.35 -11.67 2.65
#